data_AF-A0A093XP28-F1
#
_entry.id   AF-A0A093XP28-F1
#
_cell.length_a   1.000
_cell.length_b   1.000
_cell.length_c   1.000
_cell.angle_alpha   90.00
_cell.angle_beta   90.00
_cell.angle_gamma   90.00
#
_symmetry.space_group_name_H-M   'P 1'
#
loop_
_entity.id
_entity.type
_entity.pdbx_description
1 polymer ?
#
loop_
_entity_poly.entity_id
_entity_poly.type
_entity_poly.pdbx_seq_one_letter_code
_entity_poly.pdbx_strand_id
1 'polypeptide(L)'
;NGRGQSPTPPSTWAGVTSIPLTTPPPMVFPVAVKNGTTNSSTAALNIITPHPKLNDWTPGDRGLDPTLTISAVVLERTKRRAGNTKLCNNHYLRGPCPKGDECVFEHKHKASEEELKAIAYLTRLNPCVNGQDCDVEYCIYGHHCPSVGLNLAAVGGNGKGEDGVCAAFGCRFGAEGHPPGTVIRHPKKWDKEYY
;
A
#
# COMPACT_ATOMS: atom_id res chain seq x y z
N ASN A 1 -66.56 -25.31 -25.51
CA ASN A 1 -66.04 -25.24 -24.13
C ASN A 1 -65.07 -26.39 -23.94
N GLY A 2 -63.81 -26.12 -23.57
CA GLY A 2 -62.82 -27.14 -23.16
C GLY A 2 -61.82 -27.61 -24.24
N ARG A 3 -60.66 -26.95 -24.33
CA ARG A 3 -59.42 -27.53 -24.87
C ARG A 3 -58.50 -27.85 -23.69
N GLY A 4 -57.99 -29.08 -23.61
CA GLY A 4 -57.04 -29.54 -22.61
C GLY A 4 -55.58 -29.47 -23.06
N GLN A 5 -54.70 -29.13 -22.10
CA GLN A 5 -53.38 -29.72 -21.77
C GLN A 5 -52.37 -29.96 -22.92
N SER A 6 -51.22 -29.27 -23.01
CA SER A 6 -49.95 -29.38 -22.25
C SER A 6 -48.78 -29.43 -23.29
N PRO A 7 -47.49 -29.57 -22.92
CA PRO A 7 -46.46 -28.55 -23.10
C PRO A 7 -45.50 -28.82 -24.29
N THR A 8 -44.77 -27.79 -24.72
CA THR A 8 -43.75 -27.87 -25.78
C THR A 8 -42.47 -28.59 -25.31
N PRO A 9 -41.91 -29.52 -26.10
CA PRO A 9 -40.62 -30.17 -25.83
C PRO A 9 -39.39 -29.31 -26.23
N PRO A 10 -38.19 -29.63 -25.70
CA PRO A 10 -36.97 -28.82 -25.81
C PRO A 10 -36.24 -28.98 -27.16
N SER A 11 -35.56 -27.94 -27.63
CA SER A 11 -34.68 -28.01 -28.80
C SER A 11 -33.26 -28.46 -28.41
N THR A 12 -32.96 -29.72 -28.71
CA THR A 12 -31.61 -30.24 -28.83
C THR A 12 -31.06 -29.95 -30.23
N TRP A 13 -29.90 -29.31 -30.32
CA TRP A 13 -29.04 -29.37 -31.51
C TRP A 13 -27.67 -29.92 -31.09
N ALA A 14 -27.54 -31.24 -31.10
CA ALA A 14 -26.25 -31.89 -31.24
C ALA A 14 -26.09 -32.22 -32.72
N GLY A 15 -25.08 -31.64 -33.37
CA GLY A 15 -24.73 -31.89 -34.76
C GLY A 15 -23.22 -31.79 -34.92
N VAL A 16 -22.55 -32.92 -34.73
CA VAL A 16 -21.13 -33.13 -35.01
C VAL A 16 -20.93 -33.22 -36.51
N THR A 17 -20.02 -32.41 -37.07
CA THR A 17 -19.28 -32.77 -38.28
C THR A 17 -17.80 -32.47 -38.07
N SER A 18 -17.02 -33.54 -38.16
CA SER A 18 -15.56 -33.60 -38.13
C SER A 18 -14.95 -32.95 -39.37
N ILE A 19 -13.97 -32.06 -39.18
CA ILE A 19 -13.10 -31.53 -40.25
C ILE A 19 -11.62 -31.83 -39.90
N PRO A 20 -10.81 -32.23 -40.89
CA PRO A 20 -9.48 -32.78 -40.69
C PRO A 20 -8.43 -31.76 -40.24
N LEU A 21 -7.44 -32.27 -39.50
CA LEU A 21 -6.31 -31.55 -38.91
C LEU A 21 -5.35 -31.05 -40.01
N THR A 22 -5.34 -29.75 -40.28
CA THR A 22 -4.27 -29.10 -41.05
C THR A 22 -3.45 -28.21 -40.11
N THR A 23 -2.15 -28.51 -40.07
CA THR A 23 -1.14 -27.86 -39.24
C THR A 23 -0.89 -26.41 -39.71
N PRO A 24 -0.91 -25.40 -38.82
CA PRO A 24 -0.47 -24.05 -39.17
C PRO A 24 1.07 -23.96 -39.23
N PRO A 25 1.66 -23.15 -40.13
CA PRO A 25 3.11 -22.99 -40.24
C PRO A 25 3.68 -22.21 -39.03
N PRO A 26 4.92 -22.51 -38.57
CA PRO A 26 5.55 -21.78 -37.48
C PRO A 26 6.04 -20.40 -37.98
N MET A 27 5.48 -19.33 -37.42
CA MET A 27 6.05 -17.99 -37.57
C MET A 27 7.28 -17.87 -36.67
N VAL A 28 8.47 -17.84 -37.27
CA VAL A 28 9.74 -17.63 -36.57
C VAL A 28 10.02 -16.13 -36.54
N PHE A 29 9.87 -15.49 -35.37
CA PHE A 29 10.37 -14.13 -35.15
C PHE A 29 11.82 -14.21 -34.66
N PRO A 30 12.79 -13.48 -35.25
CA PRO A 30 14.15 -13.46 -34.73
C PRO A 30 14.18 -12.64 -33.43
N VAL A 31 14.30 -13.33 -32.29
CA VAL A 31 14.64 -12.71 -31.00
C VAL A 31 16.13 -12.35 -31.04
N ALA A 32 16.43 -11.07 -31.19
CA ALA A 32 17.78 -10.55 -30.98
C ALA A 32 18.13 -10.61 -29.48
N VAL A 33 18.90 -11.62 -29.08
CA VAL A 33 19.52 -11.68 -27.75
C VAL A 33 20.71 -10.72 -27.75
N LYS A 34 20.50 -9.51 -27.23
CA LYS A 34 21.61 -8.61 -26.91
C LYS A 34 22.17 -9.01 -25.54
N ASN A 35 23.29 -9.73 -25.56
CA ASN A 35 24.14 -9.94 -24.40
C ASN A 35 24.46 -8.57 -23.76
N GLY A 36 23.91 -8.34 -22.58
CA GLY A 36 24.17 -7.17 -21.75
C GLY A 36 24.74 -7.63 -20.42
N THR A 37 26.06 -7.54 -20.31
CA THR A 37 26.89 -7.39 -19.12
C THR A 37 26.14 -7.38 -17.78
N THR A 38 26.45 -8.37 -16.94
CA THR A 38 26.11 -8.40 -15.51
C THR A 38 26.85 -7.28 -14.78
N ASN A 39 26.32 -6.06 -14.87
CA ASN A 39 26.57 -5.06 -13.85
C ASN A 39 25.63 -5.39 -12.70
N SER A 40 26.19 -6.07 -11.69
CA SER A 40 25.65 -6.13 -10.34
C SER A 40 25.29 -4.71 -9.92
N SER A 41 24.04 -4.34 -10.18
CA SER A 41 23.43 -3.15 -9.64
C SER A 41 23.15 -3.51 -8.20
N THR A 42 24.08 -3.17 -7.31
CA THR A 42 23.75 -2.86 -5.93
C THR A 42 22.62 -1.84 -5.99
N ALA A 43 21.38 -2.34 -5.93
CA ALA A 43 20.19 -1.50 -5.90
C ALA A 43 20.42 -0.49 -4.79
N ALA A 44 20.51 0.79 -5.20
CA ALA A 44 20.88 1.89 -4.33
C ALA A 44 20.11 1.78 -3.01
N LEU A 45 20.84 1.84 -1.91
CA LEU A 45 20.25 2.08 -0.61
C LEU A 45 19.36 3.32 -0.76
N ASN A 46 18.06 3.17 -0.52
CA ASN A 46 17.08 4.25 -0.60
C ASN A 46 17.34 5.22 0.56
N ILE A 47 18.35 6.08 0.41
CA ILE A 47 18.63 7.17 1.33
C ILE A 47 17.55 8.23 1.09
N ILE A 48 16.69 8.39 2.09
CA ILE A 48 15.64 9.40 2.13
C ILE A 48 16.32 10.73 2.49
N THR A 49 16.57 11.59 1.51
CA THR A 49 17.01 12.97 1.78
C THR A 49 15.77 13.84 2.08
N PRO A 50 15.76 14.61 3.18
CA PRO A 50 14.68 15.54 3.50
C PRO A 50 14.41 16.51 2.34
N HIS A 51 13.13 16.87 2.13
CA HIS A 51 12.76 17.89 1.15
C HIS A 51 13.26 19.27 1.62
N PRO A 52 13.81 20.12 0.74
CA PRO A 52 14.43 21.41 1.12
C PRO A 52 13.46 22.49 1.66
N LYS A 53 12.16 22.19 1.81
CA LYS A 53 11.15 23.03 2.49
C LYS A 53 10.62 22.44 3.81
N LEU A 54 11.13 21.27 4.21
CA LEU A 54 10.78 20.61 5.48
C LEU A 54 11.67 21.10 6.64
N ASN A 55 12.74 21.83 6.33
CA ASN A 55 13.79 22.19 7.28
C ASN A 55 13.28 23.01 8.49
N ASP A 56 12.12 23.67 8.38
CA ASP A 56 11.61 24.54 9.46
C ASP A 56 10.24 24.13 10.03
N TRP A 57 9.62 23.05 9.55
CA TRP A 57 8.34 22.59 10.10
C TRP A 57 8.55 21.51 11.16
N THR A 58 8.31 21.89 12.42
CA THR A 58 8.25 20.96 13.56
C THR A 58 6.82 20.93 14.07
N PRO A 59 6.07 19.83 13.86
CA PRO A 59 4.71 19.75 14.36
C PRO A 59 4.72 19.55 15.88
N GLY A 60 4.20 20.52 16.65
CA GLY A 60 4.07 20.43 18.11
C GLY A 60 5.34 20.07 18.89
N ASP A 61 5.19 19.80 20.18
CA ASP A 61 6.33 19.47 21.07
C ASP A 61 6.91 18.06 20.78
N ARG A 62 6.07 17.13 20.30
CA ARG A 62 6.49 15.78 19.92
C ARG A 62 7.36 15.77 18.65
N GLY A 63 7.19 16.75 17.76
CA GLY A 63 7.89 16.83 16.49
C GLY A 63 7.51 15.74 15.50
N LEU A 64 8.43 15.46 14.57
CA LEU A 64 8.24 14.47 13.51
C LEU A 64 8.48 13.04 14.02
N ASP A 65 7.64 12.11 13.56
CA ASP A 65 7.89 10.68 13.67
C ASP A 65 9.24 10.32 13.01
N PRO A 66 10.00 9.39 13.61
CA PRO A 66 11.30 8.97 13.08
C PRO A 66 11.20 8.49 11.62
N THR A 67 12.12 8.89 10.75
CA THR A 67 12.13 8.41 9.37
C THR A 67 12.45 6.91 9.32
N LEU A 68 11.80 6.17 8.42
CA LEU A 68 12.02 4.73 8.24
C LEU A 68 12.55 4.45 6.84
N THR A 69 13.77 3.92 6.75
CA THR A 69 14.34 3.42 5.50
C THR A 69 13.86 2.01 5.23
N ILE A 70 13.10 1.82 4.14
CA ILE A 70 12.47 0.54 3.79
C ILE A 70 12.73 0.19 2.32
N SER A 71 12.96 -1.09 2.05
CA SER A 71 13.00 -1.63 0.69
C SER A 71 11.58 -1.68 0.09
N ALA A 72 11.40 -1.05 -1.07
CA ALA A 72 10.13 -1.03 -1.79
C ALA A 72 9.58 -2.45 -2.06
N VAL A 73 10.47 -3.41 -2.35
CA VAL A 73 10.09 -4.81 -2.60
C VAL A 73 9.47 -5.45 -1.34
N VAL A 74 10.05 -5.19 -0.17
CA VAL A 74 9.55 -5.74 1.11
C VAL A 74 8.24 -5.07 1.50
N LEU A 75 8.12 -3.76 1.27
CA LEU A 75 6.89 -3.01 1.51
C LEU A 75 5.72 -3.57 0.68
N GLU A 76 5.92 -3.74 -0.62
CA GLU A 76 4.88 -4.27 -1.52
C GLU A 76 4.49 -5.71 -1.18
N ARG A 77 5.47 -6.55 -0.80
CA ARG A 77 5.19 -7.91 -0.31
C ARG A 77 4.33 -7.89 0.95
N THR A 78 4.65 -7.01 1.90
CA THR A 78 3.93 -6.88 3.17
C THR A 78 2.51 -6.36 2.95
N LYS A 79 2.34 -5.37 2.07
CA LYS A 79 1.05 -4.79 1.69
C LYS A 79 0.11 -5.79 1.01
N ARG A 80 0.65 -6.74 0.24
CA ARG A 80 -0.14 -7.78 -0.45
C ARG A 80 -0.72 -8.83 0.50
N ARG A 81 -0.24 -8.94 1.74
CA ARG A 81 -0.79 -9.86 2.74
C ARG A 81 -2.23 -9.46 3.09
N ALA A 82 -3.15 -10.42 3.08
CA ALA A 82 -4.57 -10.20 3.29
C ALA A 82 -5.21 -11.31 4.14
N GLY A 83 -6.38 -11.02 4.71
CA GLY A 83 -7.07 -11.93 5.62
C GLY A 83 -6.15 -12.39 6.76
N ASN A 84 -6.15 -13.69 7.02
CA ASN A 84 -5.40 -14.32 8.11
C ASN A 84 -3.87 -14.32 7.88
N THR A 85 -3.38 -13.95 6.69
CA THR A 85 -1.93 -13.83 6.42
C THR A 85 -1.37 -12.45 6.73
N LYS A 86 -2.25 -11.48 7.06
CA LYS A 86 -1.86 -10.13 7.43
C LYS A 86 -1.23 -10.15 8.81
N LEU A 87 -0.01 -9.61 8.88
CA LEU A 87 0.78 -9.55 10.10
C LEU A 87 0.14 -8.60 11.12
N CYS A 88 0.10 -9.00 12.39
CA CYS A 88 -0.49 -8.19 13.45
C CYS A 88 0.43 -7.04 13.86
N ASN A 89 0.02 -5.79 13.65
CA ASN A 89 0.83 -4.62 14.00
C ASN A 89 1.21 -4.58 15.49
N ASN A 90 0.28 -4.89 16.41
CA ASN A 90 0.59 -4.89 17.85
C ASN A 90 1.61 -5.99 18.20
N HIS A 91 1.42 -7.21 17.68
CA HIS A 91 2.33 -8.31 17.94
C HIS A 91 3.78 -7.98 17.56
N TYR A 92 3.94 -7.45 16.35
CA TYR A 92 5.26 -7.23 15.75
C TYR A 92 5.92 -5.91 16.18
N LEU A 93 5.16 -4.89 16.58
CA LEU A 93 5.72 -3.58 16.94
C LEU A 93 5.73 -3.29 18.45
N ARG A 94 4.89 -3.98 19.24
CA ARG A 94 4.74 -3.74 20.69
C ARG A 94 4.99 -4.98 21.54
N GLY A 95 5.28 -6.13 20.92
CA GLY A 95 5.39 -7.41 21.62
C GLY A 95 4.04 -8.12 21.72
N PRO A 96 3.83 -9.03 22.70
CA PRO A 96 2.64 -9.89 22.75
C PRO A 96 1.32 -9.14 22.51
N CYS A 97 0.50 -9.66 21.58
CA CYS A 97 -0.76 -9.02 21.24
C CYS A 97 -1.76 -9.21 22.40
N PRO A 98 -2.44 -8.16 22.88
CA PRO A 98 -3.39 -8.27 23.99
C PRO A 98 -4.61 -9.14 23.67
N LYS A 99 -4.91 -9.34 22.38
CA LYS A 99 -5.98 -10.24 21.93
C LYS A 99 -5.57 -11.72 21.93
N GLY A 100 -4.30 -12.03 22.18
CA GLY A 100 -3.79 -13.41 22.19
C GLY A 100 -4.22 -14.21 20.97
N ASP A 101 -4.81 -15.38 21.22
CA ASP A 101 -5.28 -16.31 20.20
C ASP A 101 -6.61 -15.90 19.52
N GLU A 102 -7.34 -14.93 20.08
CA GLU A 102 -8.55 -14.38 19.46
C GLU A 102 -8.23 -13.35 18.36
N CYS A 103 -6.95 -13.01 18.18
CA CYS A 103 -6.54 -12.11 17.12
C CYS A 103 -6.65 -12.77 15.75
N VAL A 104 -7.35 -12.10 14.82
CA VAL A 104 -7.52 -12.57 13.43
C VAL A 104 -6.28 -12.38 12.54
N PHE A 105 -5.23 -11.74 13.07
CA PHE A 105 -4.00 -11.44 12.34
C PHE A 105 -2.90 -12.44 12.71
N GLU A 106 -1.97 -12.65 11.77
CA GLU A 106 -0.87 -13.59 11.92
C GLU A 106 0.10 -13.15 13.03
N HIS A 107 0.49 -14.10 13.89
CA HIS A 107 1.43 -13.94 15.00
C HIS A 107 2.64 -14.89 14.91
N LYS A 108 2.53 -16.00 14.18
CA LYS A 108 3.55 -17.07 14.12
C LYS A 108 4.58 -16.87 13.01
N HIS A 109 4.37 -15.91 12.11
CA HIS A 109 5.34 -15.59 11.06
C HIS A 109 6.64 -15.02 11.66
N LYS A 110 7.78 -15.54 11.22
CA LYS A 110 9.11 -15.01 11.59
C LYS A 110 9.42 -13.78 10.73
N ALA A 111 8.96 -12.61 11.17
CA ALA A 111 9.17 -11.35 10.46
C ALA A 111 10.66 -10.97 10.44
N SER A 112 11.18 -10.62 9.25
CA SER A 112 12.52 -10.03 9.13
C SER A 112 12.54 -8.58 9.63
N GLU A 113 13.73 -8.02 9.89
CA GLU A 113 13.85 -6.61 10.29
C GLU A 113 13.25 -5.65 9.25
N GLU A 114 13.41 -5.96 7.97
CA GLU A 114 12.84 -5.18 6.87
C GLU A 114 11.31 -5.30 6.82
N GLU A 115 10.76 -6.47 7.16
CA GLU A 115 9.30 -6.64 7.30
C GLU A 115 8.78 -5.85 8.51
N LEU A 116 9.50 -5.83 9.64
CA LEU A 116 9.15 -5.00 10.80
C LEU A 116 9.12 -3.51 10.44
N LYS A 117 10.13 -3.02 9.69
CA LYS A 117 10.15 -1.64 9.18
C LYS A 117 8.97 -1.36 8.23
N ALA A 118 8.63 -2.32 7.36
CA ALA A 118 7.47 -2.20 6.48
C ALA A 118 6.14 -2.16 7.24
N ILE A 119 5.97 -3.00 8.28
CA ILE A 119 4.80 -2.98 9.16
C ILE A 119 4.71 -1.64 9.90
N ALA A 120 5.83 -1.14 10.44
CA ALA A 120 5.89 0.15 11.11
C ALA A 120 5.44 1.29 10.20
N TYR A 121 5.95 1.34 8.97
CA TYR A 121 5.54 2.35 7.99
C TYR A 121 4.06 2.25 7.61
N LEU A 122 3.56 1.05 7.31
CA LEU A 122 2.15 0.84 7.00
C LEU A 122 1.23 1.20 8.18
N THR A 123 1.69 0.97 9.41
CA THR A 123 0.96 1.34 10.63
C THR A 123 0.89 2.86 10.78
N ARG A 124 2.00 3.57 10.50
CA ARG A 124 2.07 5.04 10.53
C ARG A 124 1.27 5.73 9.42
N LEU A 125 0.80 5.02 8.39
CA LEU A 125 -0.19 5.58 7.46
C LEU A 125 -1.59 5.72 8.07
N ASN A 126 -1.82 5.19 9.28
CA ASN A 126 -3.05 5.41 10.04
C ASN A 126 -2.75 6.50 11.09
N PRO A 127 -3.51 7.61 11.11
CA PRO A 127 -3.29 8.68 12.05
C PRO A 127 -3.54 8.19 13.48
N CYS A 128 -2.72 8.66 14.40
CA CYS A 128 -2.96 8.55 15.82
C CYS A 128 -4.18 9.41 16.17
N VAL A 129 -5.07 8.88 17.01
CA VAL A 129 -6.26 9.62 17.46
C VAL A 129 -5.91 10.87 18.28
N ASN A 130 -4.77 10.86 18.96
CA ASN A 130 -4.27 11.98 19.75
C ASN A 130 -3.33 12.90 18.95
N GLY A 131 -3.06 12.60 17.67
CA GLY A 131 -2.19 13.41 16.82
C GLY A 131 -0.87 13.81 17.51
N GLN A 132 -0.51 15.09 17.42
CA GLN A 132 0.70 15.62 18.07
C GLN A 132 0.64 15.67 19.60
N ASP A 133 -0.55 15.58 20.19
CA ASP A 133 -0.76 15.56 21.65
C ASP A 133 -0.62 14.15 22.26
N CYS A 134 -0.22 13.17 21.45
CA CYS A 134 0.03 11.80 21.91
C CYS A 134 1.23 11.74 22.87
N ASP A 135 0.97 11.38 24.12
CA ASP A 135 1.95 11.18 25.20
C ASP A 135 2.58 9.78 25.22
N VAL A 136 2.07 8.86 24.39
CA VAL A 136 2.58 7.49 24.32
C VAL A 136 3.93 7.48 23.61
N GLU A 137 5.00 7.25 24.36
CA GLU A 137 6.39 7.23 23.86
C GLU A 137 6.54 6.25 22.68
N TYR A 138 6.09 5.01 22.84
CA TYR A 138 6.14 3.94 21.83
C TYR A 138 4.83 3.83 21.01
N CYS A 139 4.24 4.97 20.62
CA CYS A 139 3.10 4.97 19.70
C CYS A 139 3.51 4.46 18.31
N ILE A 140 2.71 3.54 17.75
CA ILE A 140 2.98 2.90 16.46
C ILE A 140 2.22 3.56 15.30
N TYR A 141 1.26 4.42 15.61
CA TYR A 141 0.48 5.19 14.64
C TYR A 141 1.22 6.44 14.22
N GLY A 142 0.83 7.04 13.10
CA GLY A 142 1.48 8.25 12.61
C GLY A 142 0.88 9.48 13.27
N HIS A 143 1.71 10.43 13.68
CA HIS A 143 1.25 11.70 14.25
C HIS A 143 1.26 12.82 13.21
N HIS A 144 2.01 12.64 12.12
CA HIS A 144 1.93 13.48 10.92
C HIS A 144 1.89 12.62 9.64
N CYS A 145 1.55 13.26 8.52
CA CYS A 145 1.52 12.60 7.23
C CYS A 145 2.93 12.14 6.82
N PRO A 146 3.16 10.86 6.42
CA PRO A 146 4.49 10.43 5.97
C PRO A 146 4.92 11.10 4.66
N SER A 147 3.97 11.58 3.85
CA SER A 147 4.26 12.26 2.58
C SER A 147 4.79 13.68 2.74
N VAL A 148 4.73 14.26 3.93
CA VAL A 148 5.34 15.58 4.18
C VAL A 148 6.83 15.46 4.50
N GLY A 149 7.27 14.32 5.04
CA GLY A 149 8.69 14.05 5.32
C GLY A 149 9.45 13.32 4.20
N LEU A 150 8.74 12.72 3.25
CA LEU A 150 9.31 11.87 2.21
C LEU A 150 9.22 12.54 0.84
N ASN A 151 10.36 12.70 0.16
CA ASN A 151 10.40 12.78 -1.29
C ASN A 151 9.83 11.47 -1.87
N LEU A 152 8.50 11.39 -2.02
CA LEU A 152 7.77 10.19 -2.41
C LEU A 152 7.88 9.91 -3.92
N ALA A 153 9.10 9.98 -4.46
CA ALA A 153 9.47 9.41 -5.74
C ALA A 153 9.90 7.93 -5.63
N ALA A 154 10.21 7.44 -4.42
CA ALA A 154 10.84 6.12 -4.20
C ALA A 154 9.98 5.09 -3.47
N VAL A 155 8.80 5.47 -2.97
CA VAL A 155 7.80 4.54 -2.40
C VAL A 155 6.59 4.64 -3.30
N GLY A 156 6.02 3.52 -3.77
CA GLY A 156 4.91 3.46 -4.73
C GLY A 156 3.57 4.10 -4.31
N GLY A 157 3.59 5.19 -3.55
CA GLY A 157 2.57 6.22 -3.59
C GLY A 157 2.84 7.17 -4.74
N ASN A 158 1.80 7.48 -5.51
CA ASN A 158 1.84 8.37 -6.68
C ASN A 158 2.01 9.86 -6.30
N GLY A 159 2.97 10.18 -5.43
CA GLY A 159 3.08 11.50 -4.84
C GLY A 159 4.37 12.24 -5.21
N LYS A 160 4.42 12.85 -6.40
CA LYS A 160 5.33 14.00 -6.57
C LYS A 160 4.72 15.14 -5.77
N GLY A 161 5.28 15.44 -4.59
CA GLY A 161 4.93 16.63 -3.83
C GLY A 161 5.37 17.86 -4.60
N GLU A 162 4.48 18.40 -5.43
CA GLU A 162 4.58 19.81 -5.82
C GLU A 162 4.39 20.67 -4.56
N ASP A 163 5.04 21.83 -4.53
CA ASP A 163 5.12 22.69 -3.36
C ASP A 163 3.76 22.91 -2.68
N GLY A 164 3.63 22.43 -1.44
CA GLY A 164 2.43 22.64 -0.64
C GLY A 164 1.22 21.77 -1.02
N VAL A 165 1.42 20.61 -1.66
CA VAL A 165 0.31 19.69 -1.95
C VAL A 165 0.56 18.28 -1.45
N CYS A 166 -0.33 17.78 -0.59
CA CYS A 166 -0.32 16.38 -0.18
C CYS A 166 -0.85 15.50 -1.33
N ALA A 167 0.09 14.80 -1.97
CA ALA A 167 -0.20 13.88 -3.06
C ALA A 167 -0.47 12.43 -2.59
N ALA A 168 -0.57 12.19 -1.28
CA ALA A 168 -0.99 10.89 -0.76
C ALA A 168 -2.45 10.62 -1.16
N PHE A 169 -2.65 9.59 -2.00
CA PHE A 169 -3.99 9.17 -2.40
C PHE A 169 -4.78 8.67 -1.20
N GLY A 170 -5.93 9.29 -0.92
CA GLY A 170 -6.76 8.95 0.24
C GLY A 170 -6.04 9.19 1.57
N CYS A 171 -5.27 10.29 1.67
CA CYS A 171 -4.65 10.72 2.92
C CYS A 171 -5.67 10.69 4.06
N ARG A 172 -5.20 10.25 5.24
CA ARG A 172 -6.02 10.11 6.44
C ARG A 172 -5.67 11.12 7.52
N PHE A 173 -4.68 11.96 7.27
CA PHE A 173 -4.26 13.03 8.17
C PHE A 173 -5.03 14.31 7.84
N GLY A 174 -5.46 15.03 8.87
CA GLY A 174 -6.07 16.34 8.69
C GLY A 174 -5.03 17.42 8.39
N ALA A 175 -5.46 18.68 8.36
CA ALA A 175 -4.60 19.83 8.10
C ALA A 175 -3.41 19.90 9.07
N GLU A 176 -3.63 19.55 10.33
CA GLU A 176 -2.68 19.55 11.43
C GLU A 176 -1.52 18.56 11.23
N GLY A 177 -1.76 17.48 10.48
CA GLY A 177 -0.73 16.49 10.13
C GLY A 177 0.16 16.91 8.96
N HIS A 178 0.03 18.15 8.48
CA HIS A 178 0.76 18.69 7.34
C HIS A 178 1.38 20.07 7.65
N PRO A 179 2.45 20.48 6.93
CA PRO A 179 2.97 21.83 7.00
C PRO A 179 1.89 22.89 6.69
N PRO A 180 1.97 24.09 7.29
CA PRO A 180 1.07 25.19 6.99
C PRO A 180 1.00 25.47 5.48
N GLY A 181 -0.22 25.66 4.97
CA GLY A 181 -0.47 25.91 3.54
C GLY A 181 -0.50 24.65 2.67
N THR A 182 -0.44 23.44 3.26
CA THR A 182 -0.57 22.20 2.48
C THR A 182 -2.01 21.96 2.03
N VAL A 183 -2.22 21.83 0.73
CA VAL A 183 -3.49 21.43 0.12
C VAL A 183 -3.57 19.91 0.05
N ILE A 184 -4.63 19.32 0.61
CA ILE A 184 -4.87 17.87 0.53
C ILE A 184 -5.70 17.59 -0.71
N ARG A 185 -5.11 16.96 -1.75
CA ARG A 185 -5.78 16.73 -3.06
C ARG A 185 -7.04 15.85 -2.96
N HIS A 186 -7.05 14.91 -2.03
CA HIS A 186 -8.16 13.96 -1.84
C HIS A 186 -8.54 13.88 -0.37
N PRO A 187 -9.14 14.94 0.20
CA PRO A 187 -9.58 14.93 1.58
C PRO A 187 -10.75 13.96 1.71
N LYS A 188 -10.87 13.33 2.88
CA LYS A 188 -12.00 12.45 3.13
C LYS A 188 -13.27 13.30 3.29
N LYS A 189 -14.45 12.69 3.09
CA LYS A 189 -15.74 13.40 3.09
C LYS A 189 -16.00 14.21 4.37
N TRP A 190 -15.49 13.78 5.52
CA TRP A 190 -15.67 14.43 6.82
C TRP A 190 -14.80 15.68 7.00
N ASP A 191 -13.71 15.83 6.23
CA ASP A 191 -12.81 16.99 6.33
C ASP A 191 -13.30 18.17 5.48
N LYS A 192 -14.28 17.96 4.58
CA LYS A 192 -14.82 19.01 3.70
C LYS A 192 -15.64 20.08 4.41
N GLU A 193 -16.10 19.82 5.64
CA GLU A 193 -16.89 20.80 6.41
C GLU A 193 -16.03 21.89 7.07
N TYR A 194 -14.70 21.73 7.09
CA TYR A 194 -13.77 22.65 7.75
C TYR A 194 -12.83 23.38 6.77
N TYR A 195 -13.07 23.29 5.46
CA TYR A 195 -12.33 23.99 4.41
C TYR A 195 -13.22 24.89 3.57
#